data_AF-A0A7X8XYQ5-F1
#
_entry.id   AF-A0A7X8XYQ5-F1
#
_cell.length_a   1.000
_cell.length_b   1.000
_cell.length_c   1.000
_cell.angle_alpha   90.00
_cell.angle_beta   90.00
_cell.angle_gamma   90.00
#
_symmetry.space_group_name_H-M   'P 1'
#
loop_
_entity.id
_entity.type
_entity.pdbx_description
1 polymer ?
#
loop_
_entity_poly.entity_id
_entity_poly.type
_entity_poly.pdbx_seq_one_letter_code
_entity_poly.pdbx_strand_id
1 'polypeptide(L)'
;MNNFFNKALLIASLALTPISVVTAQDKVVFSDSFSSNSNQWLEASNDVADATVKNGVYQITSKGNRSFLALRDVKFNYKEDYTIEAKLTLNESANTNAFNSIKFGYTKDGSYEYGFNGNGSLSVRKLIKGKGSMVIAPTKLSGFNAYNQNKLSIIHQGDSVHFLVNDKIWKSTKALPFFGPKIGFKVGSKNTVTVDDFYIGYGVGDFGTATVTETPAAPEETVVKLDIGETAPHFVAQRVNGNDFELDQAQGSFTLVVFWASWNPKSREQVTELNKAYKKFAKDNFKVVAFGVENDKDSWIKAIESDKTEKWIHVSDMKYKKSDIVELYQIEELPKNFLLNTEGKIIAVDLDKEFLINKLNDHFN
;
A
#
# COMPACT_ATOMS: atom_id res chain seq x y z
N MET A 1 24.54 7.82 -47.53
CA MET A 1 23.14 7.76 -48.01
C MET A 1 22.50 6.51 -47.43
N ASN A 2 21.34 6.72 -46.82
CA ASN A 2 20.42 5.78 -46.16
C ASN A 2 20.37 4.36 -46.73
N ASN A 3 20.25 3.36 -45.84
CA ASN A 3 18.97 2.66 -45.70
C ASN A 3 18.91 1.82 -44.42
N PHE A 4 17.98 2.23 -43.56
CA PHE A 4 17.46 1.49 -42.41
C PHE A 4 16.71 0.24 -42.88
N PHE A 5 17.05 -0.93 -42.34
CA PHE A 5 16.17 -2.09 -42.39
C PHE A 5 15.27 -2.08 -41.15
N ASN A 6 13.98 -1.83 -41.39
CA ASN A 6 12.89 -2.03 -40.43
C ASN A 6 12.83 -3.50 -39.99
N LYS A 7 13.17 -3.78 -38.74
CA LYS A 7 12.62 -4.95 -38.03
C LYS A 7 11.28 -4.53 -37.43
N ALA A 8 10.20 -5.02 -38.02
CA ALA A 8 8.85 -4.85 -37.52
C ALA A 8 8.77 -5.38 -36.08
N LEU A 9 8.46 -4.47 -35.16
CA LEU A 9 8.11 -4.79 -33.79
C LEU A 9 6.71 -5.43 -33.82
N LEU A 10 6.60 -6.69 -33.44
CA LEU A 10 5.31 -7.35 -33.25
C LEU A 10 4.65 -6.68 -32.02
N ILE A 11 3.76 -5.74 -32.26
CA ILE A 11 2.92 -5.16 -31.21
C ILE A 11 1.92 -6.27 -30.85
N ALA A 12 2.19 -6.99 -29.76
CA ALA A 12 1.19 -7.80 -29.11
C ALA A 12 0.12 -6.84 -28.59
N SER A 13 -0.97 -6.69 -29.35
CA SER A 13 -2.17 -6.04 -28.86
C SER A 13 -2.66 -6.85 -27.67
N LEU A 14 -2.43 -6.37 -26.45
CA LEU A 14 -3.23 -6.81 -25.31
C LEU A 14 -4.66 -6.42 -25.65
N ALA A 15 -5.45 -7.42 -26.03
CA ALA A 15 -6.90 -7.27 -26.06
C ALA A 15 -7.30 -6.88 -24.63
N LEU A 16 -7.82 -5.67 -24.44
CA LEU A 16 -8.58 -5.37 -23.24
C LEU A 16 -9.67 -6.43 -23.14
N THR A 17 -9.58 -7.30 -22.14
CA THR A 17 -10.73 -8.11 -21.78
C THR A 17 -11.80 -7.12 -21.33
N PRO A 18 -12.93 -7.03 -22.03
CA PRO A 18 -14.01 -6.14 -21.60
C PRO A 18 -14.38 -6.52 -20.17
N ILE A 19 -14.59 -5.51 -19.32
CA ILE A 19 -15.28 -5.70 -18.04
C ILE A 19 -16.58 -6.39 -18.39
N SER A 20 -16.68 -7.67 -18.06
CA SER A 20 -17.87 -8.45 -18.36
C SER A 20 -18.95 -7.94 -17.42
N VAL A 21 -19.86 -7.13 -17.97
CA VAL A 21 -21.08 -6.72 -17.28
C VAL A 21 -21.93 -7.99 -17.16
N VAL A 22 -21.90 -8.61 -15.99
CA VAL A 22 -22.83 -9.68 -15.64
C VAL A 22 -24.06 -8.97 -15.06
N THR A 23 -25.20 -9.14 -15.70
CA THR A 23 -26.48 -8.51 -15.30
C THR A 23 -26.79 -8.80 -13.84
N ALA A 24 -26.89 -7.76 -13.00
CA ALA A 24 -26.69 -7.87 -11.55
C ALA A 24 -27.97 -8.13 -10.72
N GLN A 25 -28.88 -8.99 -11.19
CA GLN A 25 -30.09 -9.30 -10.41
C GLN A 25 -30.01 -10.61 -9.61
N ASP A 26 -29.06 -11.51 -9.91
CA ASP A 26 -29.02 -12.86 -9.32
C ASP A 26 -27.94 -13.10 -8.25
N LYS A 27 -27.24 -12.06 -7.75
CA LYS A 27 -26.12 -12.28 -6.79
C LYS A 27 -25.99 -11.26 -5.65
N VAL A 28 -27.09 -10.65 -5.22
CA VAL A 28 -27.11 -9.84 -3.99
C VAL A 28 -26.92 -10.75 -2.78
N VAL A 29 -25.85 -10.53 -2.03
CA VAL A 29 -25.56 -11.27 -0.79
C VAL A 29 -26.23 -10.59 0.39
N PHE A 30 -26.08 -9.27 0.46
CA PHE A 30 -26.57 -8.46 1.56
C PHE A 30 -26.89 -7.08 1.04
N SER A 31 -28.00 -6.51 1.48
CA SER A 31 -28.32 -5.13 1.20
C SER A 31 -29.11 -4.52 2.35
N ASP A 32 -28.91 -3.23 2.56
CA ASP A 32 -29.68 -2.46 3.53
C ASP A 32 -29.86 -1.02 3.05
N SER A 33 -31.11 -0.64 2.80
CA SER A 33 -31.51 0.74 2.53
C SER A 33 -31.85 1.50 3.82
N PHE A 34 -31.67 0.87 4.98
CA PHE A 34 -31.92 1.42 6.31
C PHE A 34 -33.35 1.94 6.52
N SER A 35 -34.32 1.40 5.79
CA SER A 35 -35.75 1.72 5.94
C SER A 35 -36.32 1.27 7.30
N SER A 36 -35.67 0.29 7.93
CA SER A 36 -35.91 -0.20 9.29
C SER A 36 -34.65 -0.88 9.82
N ASN A 37 -34.55 -1.10 11.14
CA ASN A 37 -33.47 -1.89 11.71
C ASN A 37 -33.70 -3.43 11.63
N SER A 38 -34.40 -3.91 10.60
CA SER A 38 -34.69 -5.36 10.40
C SER A 38 -33.42 -6.21 10.31
N ASN A 39 -32.35 -5.58 9.84
CA ASN A 39 -31.02 -6.13 9.69
C ASN A 39 -30.18 -6.10 10.98
N GLN A 40 -30.72 -5.64 12.10
CA GLN A 40 -30.08 -5.70 13.43
C GLN A 40 -28.71 -4.99 13.48
N TRP A 41 -28.62 -3.79 12.91
CA TRP A 41 -27.48 -2.92 13.17
C TRP A 41 -27.41 -2.55 14.64
N LEU A 42 -26.18 -2.37 15.13
CA LEU A 42 -25.91 -1.98 16.51
C LEU A 42 -26.57 -0.64 16.80
N GLU A 43 -27.54 -0.61 17.70
CA GLU A 43 -28.10 0.64 18.20
C GLU A 43 -27.51 1.00 19.56
N ALA A 44 -27.29 2.28 19.77
CA ALA A 44 -26.72 2.83 21.00
C ALA A 44 -27.32 4.19 21.29
N SER A 45 -27.55 4.47 22.58
CA SER A 45 -27.70 5.83 23.07
C SER A 45 -27.13 5.91 24.48
N ASN A 46 -25.88 6.35 24.57
CA ASN A 46 -25.13 6.46 25.82
C ASN A 46 -24.02 7.52 25.68
N ASP A 47 -23.20 7.67 26.72
CA ASP A 47 -22.12 8.68 26.77
C ASP A 47 -20.97 8.42 25.77
N VAL A 48 -20.87 7.20 25.23
CA VAL A 48 -19.81 6.82 24.28
C VAL A 48 -20.25 7.09 22.85
N ALA A 49 -21.49 6.74 22.51
CA ALA A 49 -22.02 6.85 21.15
C ALA A 49 -23.54 6.97 21.10
N ASP A 50 -24.04 7.56 20.02
CA ASP A 50 -25.40 7.32 19.53
C ASP A 50 -25.29 6.58 18.19
N ALA A 51 -26.10 5.55 17.98
CA ALA A 51 -26.18 4.84 16.71
C ALA A 51 -27.62 4.39 16.50
N THR A 52 -28.25 4.80 15.40
CA THR A 52 -29.70 4.58 15.19
C THR A 52 -30.01 4.43 13.71
N VAL A 53 -30.84 3.44 13.37
CA VAL A 53 -31.42 3.32 12.03
C VAL A 53 -32.75 4.06 12.01
N LYS A 54 -32.83 5.14 11.24
CA LYS A 54 -34.05 5.97 11.16
C LYS A 54 -34.09 6.71 9.83
N ASN A 55 -35.29 6.88 9.28
CA ASN A 55 -35.54 7.67 8.08
C ASN A 55 -34.72 7.23 6.85
N GLY A 56 -34.52 5.92 6.66
CA GLY A 56 -33.79 5.40 5.50
C GLY A 56 -32.29 5.53 5.60
N VAL A 57 -31.73 5.83 6.78
CA VAL A 57 -30.28 5.92 7.00
C VAL A 57 -29.87 5.31 8.33
N TYR A 58 -28.60 4.95 8.43
CA TYR A 58 -27.96 4.61 9.70
C TYR A 58 -27.04 5.74 10.14
N GLN A 59 -27.46 6.47 11.17
CA GLN A 59 -26.70 7.58 11.73
C GLN A 59 -25.87 7.08 12.92
N ILE A 60 -24.57 7.35 12.90
CA ILE A 60 -23.62 6.90 13.92
C ILE A 60 -22.78 8.09 14.40
N THR A 61 -22.85 8.38 15.69
CA THR A 61 -22.08 9.41 16.38
C THR A 61 -21.14 8.77 17.38
N SER A 62 -19.84 9.01 17.25
CA SER A 62 -18.87 8.69 18.28
C SER A 62 -18.62 9.92 19.14
N LYS A 63 -19.08 9.94 20.40
CA LYS A 63 -19.01 11.13 21.28
C LYS A 63 -17.65 11.28 21.96
N GLY A 64 -16.99 10.16 22.26
CA GLY A 64 -15.76 10.13 23.03
C GLY A 64 -14.47 10.35 22.22
N ASN A 65 -13.33 10.17 22.90
CA ASN A 65 -11.99 10.26 22.31
C ASN A 65 -11.54 8.98 21.57
N ARG A 66 -12.41 7.99 21.46
CA ARG A 66 -12.16 6.73 20.73
C ARG A 66 -13.11 6.63 19.55
N SER A 67 -12.74 5.83 18.56
CA SER A 67 -13.66 5.47 17.48
C SER A 67 -14.75 4.51 17.97
N PHE A 68 -15.92 4.62 17.37
CA PHE A 68 -17.01 3.66 17.55
C PHE A 68 -17.05 2.67 16.39
N LEU A 69 -17.33 1.39 16.70
CA LEU A 69 -17.40 0.31 15.71
C LEU A 69 -18.82 -0.24 15.69
N ALA A 70 -19.48 -0.15 14.54
CA ALA A 70 -20.77 -0.78 14.26
C ALA A 70 -20.54 -1.90 13.24
N LEU A 71 -20.24 -3.10 13.74
CA LEU A 71 -19.91 -4.26 12.92
C LEU A 71 -20.93 -5.37 13.11
N ARG A 72 -21.15 -6.15 12.05
CA ARG A 72 -21.98 -7.34 12.06
C ARG A 72 -21.33 -8.45 11.24
N ASP A 73 -21.75 -9.68 11.45
CA ASP A 73 -21.37 -10.78 10.58
C ASP A 73 -22.17 -10.69 9.27
N VAL A 74 -21.48 -10.71 8.13
CA VAL A 74 -22.07 -10.93 6.81
C VAL A 74 -21.33 -12.10 6.16
N LYS A 75 -22.04 -13.21 5.94
CA LYS A 75 -21.45 -14.43 5.39
C LYS A 75 -21.56 -14.43 3.87
N PHE A 76 -20.43 -14.47 3.18
CA PHE A 76 -20.34 -14.64 1.73
C PHE A 76 -18.99 -15.24 1.35
N ASN A 77 -18.90 -15.75 0.13
CA ASN A 77 -17.66 -16.33 -0.39
C ASN A 77 -16.73 -15.23 -0.88
N TYR A 78 -15.85 -14.74 -0.01
CA TYR A 78 -14.87 -13.71 -0.32
C TYR A 78 -13.72 -14.18 -1.25
N LYS A 79 -13.77 -15.41 -1.77
CA LYS A 79 -12.84 -15.89 -2.82
C LYS A 79 -13.37 -15.65 -4.23
N GLU A 80 -14.67 -15.39 -4.38
CA GLU A 80 -15.26 -14.97 -5.65
C GLU A 80 -15.07 -13.47 -5.83
N ASP A 81 -15.25 -13.00 -7.05
CA ASP A 81 -15.37 -11.56 -7.30
C ASP A 81 -16.58 -10.98 -6.56
N TYR A 82 -16.35 -9.91 -5.82
CA TYR A 82 -17.36 -9.30 -4.96
C TYR A 82 -17.29 -7.78 -5.00
N THR A 83 -18.41 -7.15 -4.69
CA THR A 83 -18.52 -5.71 -4.44
C THR A 83 -19.02 -5.47 -3.02
N ILE A 84 -18.40 -4.54 -2.31
CA ILE A 84 -18.91 -3.95 -1.06
C ILE A 84 -19.07 -2.45 -1.31
N GLU A 85 -20.25 -1.90 -1.06
CA GLU A 85 -20.55 -0.50 -1.32
C GLU A 85 -21.35 0.13 -0.18
N ALA A 86 -21.05 1.39 0.12
CA ALA A 86 -21.86 2.21 1.01
C ALA A 86 -21.80 3.68 0.61
N LYS A 87 -22.86 4.44 0.85
CA LYS A 87 -22.82 5.91 0.77
C LYS A 87 -22.56 6.48 2.15
N LEU A 88 -21.53 7.30 2.29
CA LEU A 88 -21.11 7.91 3.56
C LEU A 88 -21.15 9.43 3.46
N THR A 89 -21.66 10.07 4.51
CA THR A 89 -21.61 11.52 4.72
C THR A 89 -21.07 11.81 6.12
N LEU A 90 -20.04 12.65 6.24
CA LEU A 90 -19.65 13.21 7.54
C LEU A 90 -20.52 14.43 7.83
N ASN A 91 -21.45 14.32 8.77
CA ASN A 91 -22.35 15.44 9.10
C ASN A 91 -21.67 16.43 10.05
N GLU A 92 -20.97 15.92 11.06
CA GLU A 92 -20.33 16.73 12.09
C GLU A 92 -18.97 16.13 12.45
N SER A 93 -17.99 16.99 12.77
CA SER A 93 -16.67 16.56 13.18
C SER A 93 -16.01 17.60 14.07
N ALA A 94 -15.76 17.22 15.32
CA ALA A 94 -14.86 17.95 16.23
C ALA A 94 -13.44 17.36 16.25
N ASN A 95 -13.18 16.30 15.47
CA ASN A 95 -11.82 15.81 15.20
C ASN A 95 -11.69 15.43 13.72
N THR A 96 -11.30 16.41 12.90
CA THR A 96 -11.21 16.25 11.43
C THR A 96 -10.10 15.29 10.99
N ASN A 97 -9.17 14.92 11.88
CA ASN A 97 -8.16 13.90 11.63
C ASN A 97 -8.69 12.47 11.86
N ALA A 98 -9.80 12.32 12.59
CA ALA A 98 -10.36 11.01 12.88
C ALA A 98 -10.91 10.35 11.61
N PHE A 99 -10.67 9.04 11.51
CA PHE A 99 -10.96 8.27 10.30
C PHE A 99 -12.33 7.60 10.38
N ASN A 100 -13.14 7.82 9.35
CA ASN A 100 -14.47 7.25 9.16
C ASN A 100 -14.42 6.30 7.96
N SER A 101 -14.97 5.09 8.08
CA SER A 101 -14.73 4.07 7.05
C SER A 101 -15.75 2.95 7.03
N ILE A 102 -15.89 2.34 5.85
CA ILE A 102 -16.31 0.95 5.71
C ILE A 102 -15.17 0.09 6.28
N LYS A 103 -15.49 -0.72 7.28
CA LYS A 103 -14.57 -1.68 7.88
C LYS A 103 -14.97 -3.07 7.44
N PHE A 104 -14.05 -3.80 6.83
CA PHE A 104 -14.32 -5.09 6.21
C PHE A 104 -13.25 -6.13 6.53
N GLY A 105 -13.60 -7.40 6.37
CA GLY A 105 -12.70 -8.51 6.67
C GLY A 105 -12.29 -8.55 8.14
N TYR A 106 -13.15 -8.19 9.09
CA TYR A 106 -12.73 -8.00 10.49
C TYR A 106 -12.71 -9.30 11.31
N THR A 107 -11.63 -9.45 12.07
CA THR A 107 -11.49 -10.29 13.26
C THR A 107 -10.72 -9.52 14.33
N LYS A 108 -10.53 -10.12 15.51
CA LYS A 108 -9.63 -9.57 16.54
C LYS A 108 -8.17 -9.47 16.06
N ASP A 109 -7.78 -10.29 15.08
CA ASP A 109 -6.40 -10.43 14.63
C ASP A 109 -6.12 -9.61 13.37
N GLY A 110 -7.13 -9.27 12.56
CA GLY A 110 -6.95 -8.56 11.31
C GLY A 110 -8.19 -7.84 10.80
N SER A 111 -8.02 -6.75 10.06
CA SER A 111 -9.11 -6.10 9.31
C SER A 111 -8.59 -5.07 8.31
N TYR A 112 -9.47 -4.62 7.42
CA TYR A 112 -9.26 -3.48 6.54
C TYR A 112 -10.26 -2.37 6.80
N GLU A 113 -9.87 -1.14 6.46
CA GLU A 113 -10.70 0.06 6.53
C GLU A 113 -10.52 0.86 5.25
N TYR A 114 -11.62 1.17 4.56
CA TYR A 114 -11.63 2.11 3.43
C TYR A 114 -12.56 3.28 3.76
N GLY A 115 -12.04 4.50 3.66
CA GLY A 115 -12.80 5.69 3.98
C GLY A 115 -11.97 6.95 3.98
N PHE A 116 -12.41 7.94 4.76
CA PHE A 116 -11.88 9.29 4.75
C PHE A 116 -11.84 9.94 6.13
N ASN A 117 -11.11 11.05 6.24
CA ASN A 117 -11.16 11.94 7.38
C ASN A 117 -11.88 13.26 7.03
N GLY A 118 -12.19 14.08 8.04
CA GLY A 118 -12.87 15.37 7.84
C GLY A 118 -12.04 16.40 7.06
N ASN A 119 -10.73 16.20 6.95
CA ASN A 119 -9.84 17.02 6.11
C ASN A 119 -9.90 16.64 4.61
N GLY A 120 -10.78 15.72 4.22
CA GLY A 120 -11.00 15.32 2.83
C GLY A 120 -9.96 14.34 2.27
N SER A 121 -9.18 13.68 3.14
CA SER A 121 -8.20 12.67 2.69
C SER A 121 -8.79 11.27 2.74
N LEU A 122 -8.74 10.56 1.61
CA LEU A 122 -9.11 9.15 1.48
C LEU A 122 -7.90 8.25 1.76
N SER A 123 -8.09 7.11 2.41
CA SER A 123 -7.03 6.12 2.64
C SER A 123 -7.59 4.70 2.72
N VAL A 124 -6.73 3.70 2.53
CA VAL A 124 -7.03 2.30 2.86
C VAL A 124 -6.05 1.83 3.91
N ARG A 125 -6.54 1.26 5.00
CA ARG A 125 -5.74 0.85 6.16
C ARG A 125 -5.90 -0.64 6.42
N LYS A 126 -4.80 -1.28 6.82
CA LYS A 126 -4.78 -2.66 7.32
C LYS A 126 -4.45 -2.64 8.80
N LEU A 127 -5.24 -3.32 9.61
CA LEU A 127 -4.98 -3.48 11.03
C LEU A 127 -4.63 -4.93 11.31
N ILE A 128 -3.53 -5.18 12.01
CA ILE A 128 -3.15 -6.50 12.53
C ILE A 128 -3.02 -6.41 14.04
N LYS A 129 -3.82 -7.19 14.77
CA LYS A 129 -3.87 -7.18 16.24
C LYS A 129 -3.96 -5.76 16.82
N GLY A 130 -4.80 -4.92 16.21
CA GLY A 130 -5.00 -3.51 16.58
C GLY A 130 -3.93 -2.52 16.09
N LYS A 131 -2.81 -2.98 15.51
CA LYS A 131 -1.77 -2.11 14.93
C LYS A 131 -2.10 -1.78 13.48
N GLY A 132 -2.22 -0.49 13.16
CA GLY A 132 -2.56 0.00 11.83
C GLY A 132 -1.35 0.23 10.93
N SER A 133 -1.51 -0.03 9.64
CA SER A 133 -0.59 0.26 8.53
C SER A 133 -1.38 0.76 7.32
N MET A 134 -0.75 1.53 6.44
CA MET A 134 -1.40 2.02 5.22
C MET A 134 -1.27 0.97 4.11
N VAL A 135 -2.39 0.62 3.49
CA VAL A 135 -2.41 -0.09 2.20
C VAL A 135 -2.36 0.94 1.07
N ILE A 136 -3.15 2.01 1.21
CA ILE A 136 -3.12 3.18 0.32
C ILE A 136 -2.99 4.42 1.20
N ALA A 137 -1.96 5.22 0.95
CA ALA A 137 -1.65 6.43 1.72
C ALA A 137 -2.75 7.50 1.61
N PRO A 138 -2.91 8.35 2.64
CA PRO A 138 -3.87 9.45 2.62
C PRO A 138 -3.68 10.36 1.40
N THR A 139 -4.73 10.48 0.59
CA THR A 139 -4.72 11.30 -0.63
C THR A 139 -5.93 12.22 -0.64
N LYS A 140 -5.73 13.50 -0.94
CA LYS A 140 -6.82 14.45 -1.22
C LYS A 140 -7.19 14.38 -2.69
N LEU A 141 -8.48 14.21 -2.98
CA LEU A 141 -8.99 14.22 -4.35
C LEU A 141 -9.65 15.55 -4.65
N SER A 142 -9.38 16.08 -5.85
CA SER A 142 -10.11 17.24 -6.37
C SER A 142 -11.60 16.90 -6.48
N GLY A 143 -12.46 17.77 -5.95
CA GLY A 143 -13.91 17.57 -5.95
C GLY A 143 -14.44 16.62 -4.86
N PHE A 144 -13.57 15.94 -4.10
CA PHE A 144 -14.02 15.16 -2.94
C PHE A 144 -14.27 16.09 -1.75
N ASN A 145 -15.46 15.97 -1.15
CA ASN A 145 -15.80 16.65 0.08
C ASN A 145 -16.44 15.64 1.04
N ALA A 146 -15.79 15.41 2.18
CA ALA A 146 -16.25 14.47 3.22
C ALA A 146 -17.65 14.78 3.75
N TYR A 147 -18.08 16.04 3.67
CA TYR A 147 -19.37 16.52 4.17
C TYR A 147 -20.50 16.40 3.13
N ASN A 148 -20.18 16.00 1.91
CA ASN A 148 -21.18 15.57 0.93
C ASN A 148 -21.42 14.06 1.07
N GLN A 149 -22.53 13.58 0.50
CA GLN A 149 -22.71 12.14 0.34
C GLN A 149 -21.73 11.62 -0.71
N ASN A 150 -20.92 10.63 -0.32
CA ASN A 150 -19.97 9.98 -1.21
C ASN A 150 -20.20 8.47 -1.21
N LYS A 151 -20.33 7.90 -2.40
CA LYS A 151 -20.40 6.46 -2.60
C LYS A 151 -18.98 5.89 -2.59
N LEU A 152 -18.73 4.97 -1.67
CA LEU A 152 -17.46 4.27 -1.55
C LEU A 152 -17.67 2.80 -1.92
N SER A 153 -16.97 2.32 -2.92
CA SER A 153 -17.10 0.94 -3.40
C SER A 153 -15.74 0.22 -3.34
N ILE A 154 -15.77 -1.05 -2.96
CA ILE A 154 -14.64 -1.97 -2.87
C ILE A 154 -14.98 -3.15 -3.78
N ILE A 155 -14.29 -3.26 -4.91
CA ILE A 155 -14.57 -4.27 -5.93
C ILE A 155 -13.38 -5.22 -6.01
N HIS A 156 -13.56 -6.46 -5.56
CA HIS A 156 -12.60 -7.54 -5.77
C HIS A 156 -12.84 -8.16 -7.14
N GLN A 157 -11.78 -8.25 -7.95
CA GLN A 157 -11.81 -8.83 -9.27
C GLN A 157 -10.51 -9.61 -9.53
N GLY A 158 -10.60 -10.93 -9.58
CA GLY A 158 -9.44 -11.81 -9.74
C GLY A 158 -8.37 -11.55 -8.67
N ASP A 159 -7.19 -11.14 -9.10
CA ASP A 159 -6.05 -10.88 -8.22
C ASP A 159 -5.94 -9.42 -7.77
N SER A 160 -6.97 -8.61 -8.00
CA SER A 160 -6.98 -7.17 -7.69
C SER A 160 -8.21 -6.75 -6.88
N VAL A 161 -8.06 -5.65 -6.17
CA VAL A 161 -9.17 -4.91 -5.56
C VAL A 161 -9.12 -3.45 -5.97
N HIS A 162 -10.28 -2.91 -6.32
CA HIS A 162 -10.48 -1.53 -6.76
C HIS A 162 -11.30 -0.76 -5.72
N PHE A 163 -10.81 0.42 -5.36
CA PHE A 163 -11.47 1.36 -4.46
C PHE A 163 -12.03 2.52 -5.29
N LEU A 164 -13.35 2.65 -5.31
CA LEU A 164 -14.05 3.66 -6.08
C LEU A 164 -14.63 4.74 -5.16
N VAL A 165 -14.60 5.97 -5.66
CA VAL A 165 -15.30 7.11 -5.07
C VAL A 165 -16.27 7.63 -6.13
N ASN A 166 -17.56 7.65 -5.82
CA ASN A 166 -18.62 8.14 -6.71
C ASN A 166 -18.50 7.54 -8.13
N ASP A 167 -18.49 6.21 -8.20
CA ASP A 167 -18.42 5.40 -9.43
C ASP A 167 -17.11 5.49 -10.22
N LYS A 168 -16.13 6.24 -9.72
CA LYS A 168 -14.81 6.36 -10.35
C LYS A 168 -13.77 5.61 -9.55
N ILE A 169 -12.97 4.79 -10.23
CA ILE A 169 -11.80 4.16 -9.62
C ILE A 169 -10.87 5.26 -9.12
N TRP A 170 -10.65 5.27 -7.82
CA TRP A 170 -9.68 6.13 -7.18
C TRP A 170 -8.31 5.43 -7.15
N LYS A 171 -8.26 4.20 -6.63
CA LYS A 171 -7.03 3.41 -6.49
C LYS A 171 -7.32 1.92 -6.61
N SER A 172 -6.32 1.18 -7.07
CA SER A 172 -6.32 -0.29 -7.12
C SER A 172 -5.13 -0.83 -6.34
N THR A 173 -5.21 -2.08 -5.90
CA THR A 173 -4.10 -2.84 -5.32
C THR A 173 -4.35 -4.33 -5.53
N LYS A 174 -3.37 -5.18 -5.20
CA LYS A 174 -3.56 -6.63 -5.22
C LYS A 174 -4.68 -7.06 -4.28
N ALA A 175 -5.32 -8.18 -4.58
CA ALA A 175 -6.36 -8.78 -3.77
C ALA A 175 -5.95 -8.84 -2.29
N LEU A 176 -6.85 -8.40 -1.43
CA LEU A 176 -6.60 -8.33 0.01
C LEU A 176 -7.11 -9.61 0.69
N PRO A 177 -6.28 -10.32 1.46
CA PRO A 177 -6.73 -11.52 2.15
C PRO A 177 -7.81 -11.19 3.17
N PHE A 178 -8.98 -11.81 3.03
CA PHE A 178 -10.10 -11.57 3.95
C PHE A 178 -9.85 -12.25 5.31
N PHE A 179 -9.80 -11.50 6.42
CA PHE A 179 -9.53 -12.13 7.73
C PHE A 179 -10.76 -12.79 8.35
N GLY A 180 -11.96 -12.29 8.09
CA GLY A 180 -13.17 -12.82 8.71
C GLY A 180 -14.46 -12.12 8.27
N PRO A 181 -15.63 -12.63 8.71
CA PRO A 181 -16.92 -12.27 8.13
C PRO A 181 -17.48 -10.93 8.61
N LYS A 182 -16.81 -10.25 9.57
CA LYS A 182 -17.36 -9.01 10.12
C LYS A 182 -17.12 -7.84 9.20
N ILE A 183 -18.20 -7.13 8.90
CA ILE A 183 -18.22 -5.93 8.08
C ILE A 183 -19.14 -4.90 8.72
N GLY A 184 -18.86 -3.63 8.50
CA GLY A 184 -19.73 -2.54 8.88
C GLY A 184 -18.97 -1.23 8.84
N PHE A 185 -19.14 -0.42 9.88
CA PHE A 185 -18.66 0.95 9.88
C PHE A 185 -17.82 1.25 11.11
N LYS A 186 -16.79 2.06 10.90
CA LYS A 186 -16.04 2.73 11.96
C LYS A 186 -16.27 4.21 11.83
N VAL A 187 -16.66 4.84 12.94
CA VAL A 187 -16.76 6.29 13.04
C VAL A 187 -15.63 6.80 13.94
N GLY A 188 -14.87 7.74 13.41
CA GLY A 188 -13.77 8.39 14.12
C GLY A 188 -14.25 9.09 15.40
N SER A 189 -13.35 9.25 16.38
CA SER A 189 -13.68 9.98 17.61
C SER A 189 -14.29 11.34 17.31
N LYS A 190 -15.34 11.74 18.02
CA LYS A 190 -16.01 13.04 17.91
C LYS A 190 -16.55 13.38 16.51
N ASN A 191 -16.99 12.35 15.77
CA ASN A 191 -17.60 12.49 14.46
C ASN A 191 -19.02 11.92 14.46
N THR A 192 -19.85 12.50 13.60
CA THR A 192 -21.19 12.01 13.25
C THR A 192 -21.22 11.66 11.77
N VAL A 193 -21.45 10.40 11.44
CA VAL A 193 -21.49 9.89 10.06
C VAL A 193 -22.87 9.31 9.78
N THR A 194 -23.41 9.65 8.61
CA THR A 194 -24.58 8.98 8.05
C THR A 194 -24.11 7.94 7.05
N VAL A 195 -24.67 6.74 7.16
CA VAL A 195 -24.58 5.70 6.16
C VAL A 195 -25.93 5.57 5.48
N ASP A 196 -25.89 5.61 4.16
CA ASP A 196 -27.01 5.35 3.27
C ASP A 196 -26.61 4.19 2.34
N ASP A 197 -27.60 3.40 1.90
CA ASP A 197 -27.47 2.21 1.04
C ASP A 197 -26.19 1.39 1.24
N PHE A 198 -26.25 0.34 2.06
CA PHE A 198 -25.15 -0.62 2.20
C PHE A 198 -25.42 -1.87 1.37
N TYR A 199 -24.44 -2.29 0.57
CA TYR A 199 -24.59 -3.41 -0.37
C TYR A 199 -23.36 -4.31 -0.37
N ILE A 200 -23.60 -5.62 -0.45
CA ILE A 200 -22.61 -6.65 -0.76
C ILE A 200 -23.23 -7.60 -1.79
N GLY A 201 -22.49 -7.91 -2.84
CA GLY A 201 -22.89 -8.89 -3.84
C GLY A 201 -21.72 -9.43 -4.63
N TYR A 202 -21.96 -10.45 -5.44
CA TYR A 202 -20.92 -10.97 -6.33
C TYR A 202 -20.90 -10.23 -7.67
N GLY A 203 -19.70 -10.07 -8.24
CA GLY A 203 -19.47 -9.38 -9.51
C GLY A 203 -19.39 -7.85 -9.39
N VAL A 204 -19.14 -7.21 -10.53
CA VAL A 204 -19.19 -5.75 -10.73
C VAL A 204 -20.66 -5.39 -10.94
N GLY A 205 -21.29 -4.68 -10.01
CA GLY A 205 -22.73 -4.39 -10.10
C GLY A 205 -23.12 -3.62 -11.37
N ASP A 206 -24.40 -3.72 -11.76
CA ASP A 206 -25.05 -3.07 -12.92
C ASP A 206 -25.20 -1.55 -12.75
N PHE A 207 -24.17 -0.87 -12.28
CA PHE A 207 -24.20 0.56 -11.98
C PHE A 207 -23.61 1.33 -13.15
N GLY A 208 -24.42 1.45 -14.20
CA GLY A 208 -24.37 2.49 -15.25
C GLY A 208 -23.00 2.83 -15.81
N THR A 209 -22.69 2.32 -17.00
CA THR A 209 -21.68 2.84 -17.97
C THR A 209 -20.78 3.95 -17.42
N ALA A 210 -19.81 3.59 -16.57
CA ALA A 210 -18.77 4.52 -16.17
C ALA A 210 -17.90 4.75 -17.42
N THR A 211 -18.20 5.83 -18.15
CA THR A 211 -17.39 6.26 -19.27
C THR A 211 -16.01 6.62 -18.73
N VAL A 212 -15.01 5.91 -19.26
CA VAL A 212 -13.59 6.25 -19.09
C VAL A 212 -13.40 7.63 -19.72
N THR A 213 -13.48 8.69 -18.92
CA THR A 213 -12.98 10.00 -19.36
C THR A 213 -11.47 9.91 -19.32
N GLU A 214 -10.88 9.67 -20.49
CA GLU A 214 -9.44 9.71 -20.72
C GLU A 214 -8.85 11.04 -20.20
N THR A 215 -7.98 10.96 -19.20
CA THR A 215 -6.96 11.97 -18.86
C THR A 215 -5.90 11.30 -18.01
N PRO A 216 -4.61 11.65 -18.21
CA PRO A 216 -3.64 10.81 -18.92
C PRO A 216 -3.36 9.48 -18.19
N ALA A 217 -2.86 8.47 -18.90
CA ALA A 217 -2.48 7.17 -18.36
C ALA A 217 -1.94 7.25 -16.92
N ALA A 218 -2.72 6.76 -15.95
CA ALA A 218 -2.16 6.27 -14.71
C ALA A 218 -1.21 5.12 -15.10
N PRO A 219 -0.01 5.05 -14.50
CA PRO A 219 0.96 4.04 -14.89
C PRO A 219 0.29 2.68 -14.72
N GLU A 220 0.53 1.80 -15.68
CA GLU A 220 0.31 0.35 -15.57
C GLU A 220 0.62 -0.09 -14.13
N GLU A 221 -0.10 -1.07 -13.56
CA GLU A 221 0.35 -1.69 -12.32
C GLU A 221 1.83 -2.01 -12.49
N THR A 222 2.70 -1.20 -11.88
CA THR A 222 4.10 -1.49 -11.87
C THR A 222 4.18 -2.68 -10.95
N VAL A 223 4.16 -3.88 -11.55
CA VAL A 223 5.09 -4.91 -11.11
C VAL A 223 6.35 -4.12 -10.80
N VAL A 224 6.71 -4.04 -9.52
CA VAL A 224 7.96 -3.43 -9.11
C VAL A 224 9.01 -4.26 -9.82
N LYS A 225 9.40 -3.77 -10.99
CA LYS A 225 10.25 -4.47 -11.92
C LYS A 225 11.63 -4.07 -11.49
N LEU A 226 12.29 -4.98 -10.79
CA LEU A 226 13.63 -4.78 -10.28
C LEU A 226 14.65 -5.10 -11.37
N ASP A 227 14.40 -4.57 -12.58
CA ASP A 227 15.24 -4.76 -13.75
C ASP A 227 16.06 -3.52 -14.05
N ILE A 228 17.12 -3.72 -14.82
CA ILE A 228 17.96 -2.64 -15.32
C ILE A 228 17.11 -1.66 -16.16
N GLY A 229 17.19 -0.37 -15.81
CA GLY A 229 16.47 0.75 -16.43
C GLY A 229 15.31 1.28 -15.58
N GLU A 230 14.81 0.48 -14.65
CA GLU A 230 13.67 0.81 -13.80
C GLU A 230 14.07 1.63 -12.58
N THR A 231 13.15 2.44 -12.05
CA THR A 231 13.39 3.22 -10.84
C THR A 231 13.31 2.33 -9.61
N ALA A 232 14.32 2.39 -8.74
CA ALA A 232 14.33 1.62 -7.51
C ALA A 232 13.15 2.01 -6.60
N PRO A 233 12.44 1.05 -5.98
CA PRO A 233 11.33 1.35 -5.10
C PRO A 233 11.75 2.20 -3.90
N HIS A 234 11.03 3.28 -3.65
CA HIS A 234 11.21 4.08 -2.46
C HIS A 234 10.97 3.24 -1.19
N PHE A 235 11.79 3.46 -0.15
CA PHE A 235 11.54 2.94 1.18
C PHE A 235 12.02 3.91 2.27
N VAL A 236 11.44 3.75 3.47
CA VAL A 236 11.84 4.43 4.70
C VAL A 236 12.24 3.39 5.74
N ALA A 237 13.43 3.53 6.33
CA ALA A 237 13.94 2.64 7.36
C ALA A 237 14.80 3.39 8.39
N GLN A 238 14.98 2.81 9.57
CA GLN A 238 15.72 3.46 10.65
C GLN A 238 17.22 3.22 10.52
N ARG A 239 18.01 4.28 10.69
CA ARG A 239 19.46 4.20 10.86
C ARG A 239 19.82 3.54 12.19
N VAL A 240 21.09 3.15 12.31
CA VAL A 240 21.66 2.64 13.57
C VAL A 240 21.40 3.57 14.76
N ASN A 241 21.47 4.89 14.54
CA ASN A 241 21.21 5.91 15.57
C ASN A 241 19.73 6.17 15.86
N GLY A 242 18.80 5.49 15.18
CA GLY A 242 17.35 5.60 15.36
C GLY A 242 16.67 6.67 14.50
N ASN A 243 17.43 7.48 13.76
CA ASN A 243 16.84 8.46 12.84
C ASN A 243 16.31 7.75 11.59
N ASP A 244 15.19 8.23 11.05
CA ASP A 244 14.68 7.74 9.78
C ASP A 244 15.59 8.12 8.61
N PHE A 245 15.64 7.25 7.62
CA PHE A 245 16.29 7.47 6.34
C PHE A 245 15.35 7.03 5.24
N GLU A 246 15.25 7.88 4.22
CA GLU A 246 14.48 7.60 3.00
C GLU A 246 15.46 7.39 1.85
N LEU A 247 15.25 6.35 1.02
CA LEU A 247 16.17 6.03 -0.08
C LEU A 247 16.41 7.22 -1.01
N ASP A 248 15.39 8.04 -1.25
CA ASP A 248 15.49 9.20 -2.15
C ASP A 248 16.48 10.25 -1.67
N GLN A 249 16.85 10.27 -0.38
CA GLN A 249 17.93 11.12 0.14
C GLN A 249 19.32 10.74 -0.42
N ALA A 250 19.45 9.55 -1.01
CA ALA A 250 20.66 9.12 -1.70
C ALA A 250 20.72 9.55 -3.18
N GLN A 251 19.61 10.04 -3.76
CA GLN A 251 19.59 10.56 -5.13
C GLN A 251 20.58 11.71 -5.29
N GLY A 252 20.98 11.96 -6.54
CA GLY A 252 22.09 12.85 -6.88
C GLY A 252 23.47 12.20 -6.72
N SER A 253 23.56 10.95 -6.26
CA SER A 253 24.79 10.14 -6.20
C SER A 253 24.55 8.77 -6.84
N PHE A 254 25.58 8.15 -7.40
CA PHE A 254 25.52 6.71 -7.67
C PHE A 254 25.37 5.98 -6.35
N THR A 255 24.42 5.06 -6.25
CA THR A 255 24.07 4.44 -4.98
C THR A 255 24.00 2.94 -5.11
N LEU A 256 24.81 2.20 -4.35
CA LEU A 256 24.66 0.77 -4.20
C LEU A 256 23.70 0.47 -3.05
N VAL A 257 22.56 -0.15 -3.34
CA VAL A 257 21.63 -0.67 -2.34
C VAL A 257 21.98 -2.13 -2.06
N VAL A 258 22.29 -2.48 -0.81
CA VAL A 258 22.71 -3.83 -0.42
C VAL A 258 21.77 -4.38 0.65
N PHE A 259 21.15 -5.52 0.38
CA PHE A 259 20.40 -6.30 1.35
C PHE A 259 21.32 -7.35 1.97
N TRP A 260 21.54 -7.26 3.28
CA TRP A 260 22.50 -8.09 3.99
C TRP A 260 22.01 -8.43 5.41
N ALA A 261 22.76 -9.30 6.09
CA ALA A 261 22.45 -9.71 7.46
C ALA A 261 23.71 -10.12 8.22
N SER A 262 23.79 -9.73 9.49
CA SER A 262 24.86 -10.02 10.44
C SER A 262 25.02 -11.51 10.70
N TRP A 263 23.91 -12.25 10.66
CA TRP A 263 23.80 -13.68 10.88
C TRP A 263 24.03 -14.53 9.62
N ASN A 264 24.17 -13.92 8.44
CA ASN A 264 24.39 -14.64 7.18
C ASN A 264 25.87 -14.55 6.75
N PRO A 265 26.64 -15.65 6.76
CA PRO A 265 28.07 -15.62 6.44
C PRO A 265 28.39 -15.10 5.03
N LYS A 266 27.60 -15.46 4.01
CA LYS A 266 27.81 -14.99 2.63
C LYS A 266 27.59 -13.48 2.52
N SER A 267 26.62 -12.94 3.27
CA SER A 267 26.41 -11.50 3.37
C SER A 267 27.64 -10.79 3.94
N ARG A 268 28.22 -11.31 5.05
CA ARG A 268 29.42 -10.76 5.70
C ARG A 268 30.62 -10.72 4.75
N GLU A 269 30.81 -11.80 4.00
CA GLU A 269 31.85 -11.89 2.97
C GLU A 269 31.64 -10.86 1.86
N GLN A 270 30.43 -10.80 1.30
CA GLN A 270 30.12 -9.89 0.19
C GLN A 270 30.27 -8.41 0.61
N VAL A 271 29.75 -8.00 1.76
CA VAL A 271 29.89 -6.59 2.21
C VAL A 271 31.35 -6.23 2.46
N THR A 272 32.17 -7.17 2.94
CA THR A 272 33.61 -6.96 3.11
C THR A 272 34.33 -6.74 1.77
N GLU A 273 33.99 -7.53 0.74
CA GLU A 273 34.55 -7.36 -0.61
C GLU A 273 34.06 -6.07 -1.28
N LEU A 274 32.77 -5.76 -1.20
CA LEU A 274 32.18 -4.53 -1.74
C LEU A 274 32.76 -3.28 -1.05
N ASN A 275 33.11 -3.37 0.24
CA ASN A 275 33.77 -2.28 0.96
C ASN A 275 35.17 -1.96 0.41
N LYS A 276 35.87 -2.94 -0.19
CA LYS A 276 37.14 -2.67 -0.91
C LYS A 276 36.88 -1.81 -2.15
N ALA A 277 35.82 -2.10 -2.91
CA ALA A 277 35.40 -1.28 -4.04
C ALA A 277 34.98 0.12 -3.58
N TYR A 278 34.13 0.22 -2.55
CA TYR A 278 33.67 1.49 -1.99
C TYR A 278 34.85 2.42 -1.62
N LYS A 279 35.90 1.91 -0.97
CA LYS A 279 37.08 2.69 -0.59
C LYS A 279 37.80 3.31 -1.79
N LYS A 280 37.75 2.69 -2.97
CA LYS A 280 38.35 3.23 -4.21
C LYS A 280 37.58 4.45 -4.72
N PHE A 281 36.25 4.45 -4.58
CA PHE A 281 35.35 5.50 -5.08
C PHE A 281 34.80 6.42 -3.97
N ALA A 282 35.36 6.36 -2.75
CA ALA A 282 34.83 7.08 -1.59
C ALA A 282 34.98 8.61 -1.70
N LYS A 283 35.81 9.10 -2.62
CA LYS A 283 35.95 10.53 -2.95
C LYS A 283 35.05 10.96 -4.11
N ASP A 284 34.51 9.99 -4.83
CA ASP A 284 33.59 10.23 -5.93
C ASP A 284 32.17 10.35 -5.40
N ASN A 285 31.24 10.69 -6.29
CA ASN A 285 29.83 10.85 -5.93
C ASN A 285 29.12 9.49 -5.81
N PHE A 286 29.64 8.63 -4.93
CA PHE A 286 29.21 7.24 -4.72
C PHE A 286 28.82 6.97 -3.26
N LYS A 287 27.65 6.37 -3.05
CA LYS A 287 27.09 6.01 -1.75
C LYS A 287 26.76 4.52 -1.68
N VAL A 288 26.74 3.99 -0.47
CA VAL A 288 26.21 2.64 -0.18
C VAL A 288 25.12 2.77 0.86
N VAL A 289 23.93 2.24 0.53
CA VAL A 289 22.78 2.11 1.43
C VAL A 289 22.61 0.62 1.74
N ALA A 290 22.92 0.23 2.96
CA ALA A 290 22.91 -1.16 3.39
C ALA A 290 21.67 -1.42 4.27
N PHE A 291 20.70 -2.13 3.70
CA PHE A 291 19.51 -2.59 4.41
C PHE A 291 19.79 -3.90 5.15
N GLY A 292 19.74 -3.86 6.48
CA GLY A 292 19.92 -5.03 7.33
C GLY A 292 18.62 -5.80 7.51
N VAL A 293 18.58 -7.06 7.07
CA VAL A 293 17.50 -8.03 7.37
C VAL A 293 17.72 -8.60 8.77
N GLU A 294 17.42 -7.77 9.76
CA GLU A 294 17.81 -7.98 11.16
C GLU A 294 16.60 -8.03 12.09
N ASN A 295 16.80 -8.63 13.26
CA ASN A 295 15.92 -8.51 14.43
C ASN A 295 16.70 -8.31 15.73
N ASP A 296 18.04 -8.27 15.67
CA ASP A 296 18.92 -8.01 16.81
C ASP A 296 19.88 -6.87 16.48
N LYS A 297 19.63 -5.71 17.08
CA LYS A 297 20.36 -4.47 16.81
C LYS A 297 21.82 -4.56 17.24
N ASP A 298 22.11 -5.22 18.37
CA ASP A 298 23.47 -5.26 18.92
C ASP A 298 24.40 -6.13 18.08
N SER A 299 23.93 -7.30 17.63
CA SER A 299 24.69 -8.14 16.69
C SER A 299 24.91 -7.44 15.35
N TRP A 300 23.91 -6.70 14.87
CA TRP A 300 24.04 -5.91 13.64
C TRP A 300 25.11 -4.83 13.74
N ILE A 301 25.12 -4.05 14.83
CA ILE A 301 26.15 -3.02 15.06
C ILE A 301 27.54 -3.63 15.14
N LYS A 302 27.72 -4.72 15.90
CA LYS A 302 29.01 -5.43 15.99
C LYS A 302 29.49 -5.94 14.64
N ALA A 303 28.56 -6.41 13.80
CA ALA A 303 28.90 -6.86 12.45
C ALA A 303 29.36 -5.69 11.56
N ILE A 304 28.69 -4.54 11.63
CA ILE A 304 29.07 -3.33 10.89
C ILE A 304 30.51 -2.91 11.22
N GLU A 305 30.86 -2.90 12.50
CA GLU A 305 32.20 -2.57 13.00
C GLU A 305 33.24 -3.62 12.57
N SER A 306 32.92 -4.91 12.77
CA SER A 306 33.80 -6.03 12.39
C SER A 306 34.12 -6.04 10.89
N ASP A 307 33.14 -5.71 10.05
CA ASP A 307 33.30 -5.70 8.59
C ASP A 307 33.84 -4.36 8.06
N LYS A 308 34.06 -3.39 8.97
CA LYS A 308 34.62 -2.06 8.69
C LYS A 308 33.79 -1.26 7.69
N THR A 309 32.46 -1.36 7.79
CA THR A 309 31.49 -0.72 6.87
C THR A 309 30.77 0.46 7.48
N GLU A 310 31.28 1.05 8.56
CA GLU A 310 30.67 2.13 9.34
C GLU A 310 30.44 3.41 8.52
N LYS A 311 31.18 3.58 7.42
CA LYS A 311 31.03 4.72 6.50
C LYS A 311 29.79 4.63 5.60
N TRP A 312 29.14 3.47 5.54
CA TRP A 312 27.94 3.28 4.74
C TRP A 312 26.69 3.79 5.48
N ILE A 313 25.61 4.00 4.73
CA ILE A 313 24.30 4.29 5.30
C ILE A 313 23.64 2.96 5.68
N HIS A 314 23.78 2.55 6.93
CA HIS A 314 23.15 1.35 7.46
C HIS A 314 21.75 1.65 7.99
N VAL A 315 20.76 0.89 7.50
CA VAL A 315 19.35 1.03 7.85
C VAL A 315 18.68 -0.32 8.04
N SER A 316 17.67 -0.40 8.90
CA SER A 316 16.85 -1.59 9.09
C SER A 316 15.50 -1.19 9.69
N ASP A 317 14.47 -2.00 9.44
CA ASP A 317 13.18 -1.88 10.14
C ASP A 317 13.05 -2.86 11.32
N MET A 318 14.09 -3.65 11.60
CA MET A 318 14.15 -4.67 12.65
C MET A 318 13.06 -5.75 12.53
N LYS A 319 12.48 -5.95 11.34
CA LYS A 319 11.42 -6.93 11.11
C LYS A 319 11.91 -8.26 10.53
N TYR A 320 13.22 -8.44 10.33
CA TYR A 320 13.79 -9.64 9.71
C TYR A 320 13.09 -9.94 8.36
N LYS A 321 12.77 -11.21 8.08
CA LYS A 321 12.04 -11.66 6.89
C LYS A 321 10.58 -11.17 6.80
N LYS A 322 10.04 -10.51 7.84
CA LYS A 322 8.69 -9.93 7.83
C LYS A 322 8.68 -8.45 7.41
N SER A 323 9.81 -7.96 6.91
CA SER A 323 9.95 -6.59 6.45
C SER A 323 9.16 -6.37 5.16
N ASP A 324 8.35 -5.32 5.14
CA ASP A 324 7.64 -4.88 3.94
C ASP A 324 8.63 -4.44 2.84
N ILE A 325 9.87 -4.05 3.22
CA ILE A 325 10.94 -3.65 2.30
C ILE A 325 11.60 -4.90 1.67
N VAL A 326 11.78 -5.97 2.44
CA VAL A 326 12.22 -7.28 1.93
C VAL A 326 11.23 -7.82 0.90
N GLU A 327 9.93 -7.68 1.15
CA GLU A 327 8.88 -8.06 0.19
C GLU A 327 8.88 -7.12 -1.04
N LEU A 328 8.95 -5.81 -0.83
CA LEU A 328 8.98 -4.80 -1.90
C LEU A 328 10.12 -5.01 -2.89
N TYR A 329 11.30 -5.39 -2.38
CA TYR A 329 12.49 -5.68 -3.17
C TYR A 329 12.61 -7.16 -3.56
N GLN A 330 11.58 -7.97 -3.33
CA GLN A 330 11.52 -9.39 -3.71
C GLN A 330 12.77 -10.17 -3.25
N ILE A 331 13.22 -9.92 -2.02
CA ILE A 331 14.45 -10.49 -1.49
C ILE A 331 14.16 -11.90 -0.94
N GLU A 332 14.38 -12.90 -1.77
CA GLU A 332 14.22 -14.32 -1.41
C GLU A 332 15.48 -14.89 -0.75
N GLU A 333 16.65 -14.42 -1.20
CA GLU A 333 17.96 -14.88 -0.72
C GLU A 333 18.89 -13.70 -0.40
N LEU A 334 19.83 -13.94 0.51
CA LEU A 334 20.84 -12.98 0.91
C LEU A 334 22.25 -13.51 0.62
N PRO A 335 23.18 -12.62 0.20
CA PRO A 335 22.97 -11.19 -0.03
C PRO A 335 22.38 -10.88 -1.42
N LYS A 336 21.80 -9.69 -1.56
CA LYS A 336 21.33 -9.13 -2.84
C LYS A 336 21.75 -7.68 -2.95
N ASN A 337 22.09 -7.18 -4.15
CA ASN A 337 22.40 -5.77 -4.32
C ASN A 337 21.97 -5.22 -5.70
N PHE A 338 21.74 -3.90 -5.71
CA PHE A 338 21.31 -3.12 -6.86
C PHE A 338 22.18 -1.87 -6.95
N LEU A 339 22.78 -1.61 -8.11
CA LEU A 339 23.48 -0.35 -8.36
C LEU A 339 22.51 0.62 -9.03
N LEU A 340 22.39 1.82 -8.45
CA LEU A 340 21.53 2.90 -8.92
C LEU A 340 22.38 4.04 -9.50
N ASN A 341 21.89 4.65 -10.57
CA ASN A 341 22.44 5.91 -11.07
C ASN A 341 21.99 7.10 -10.20
N THR A 342 22.43 8.31 -10.56
CA THR A 342 22.12 9.56 -9.84
C THR A 342 20.63 9.92 -9.81
N GLU A 343 19.81 9.34 -10.69
CA GLU A 343 18.35 9.54 -10.75
C GLU A 343 17.58 8.47 -9.97
N GLY A 344 18.27 7.48 -9.37
CA GLY A 344 17.64 6.37 -8.66
C GLY A 344 17.20 5.22 -9.56
N LYS A 345 17.64 5.16 -10.83
CA LYS A 345 17.38 4.02 -11.73
C LYS A 345 18.39 2.90 -11.54
N ILE A 346 17.92 1.65 -11.54
CA ILE A 346 18.73 0.43 -11.47
C ILE A 346 19.55 0.32 -12.77
N ILE A 347 20.86 0.23 -12.65
CA ILE A 347 21.79 0.07 -13.78
C ILE A 347 22.56 -1.24 -13.75
N ALA A 348 22.54 -1.95 -12.62
CA ALA A 348 23.04 -3.31 -12.48
C ALA A 348 22.45 -3.97 -11.22
N VAL A 349 22.47 -5.30 -11.21
CA VAL A 349 22.00 -6.15 -10.10
C VAL A 349 23.04 -7.25 -9.85
N ASP A 350 23.05 -7.81 -8.64
CA ASP A 350 23.92 -8.93 -8.24
C ASP A 350 25.42 -8.67 -8.49
N LEU A 351 25.89 -7.48 -8.13
CA LEU A 351 27.28 -7.11 -8.34
C LEU A 351 28.18 -7.77 -7.29
N ASP A 352 29.27 -8.35 -7.78
CA ASP A 352 30.47 -8.58 -6.98
C ASP A 352 31.39 -7.34 -7.00
N LYS A 353 32.52 -7.43 -6.31
CA LYS A 353 33.51 -6.35 -6.22
C LYS A 353 34.06 -5.93 -7.59
N GLU A 354 34.43 -6.87 -8.45
CA GLU A 354 35.09 -6.54 -9.72
C GLU A 354 34.09 -5.94 -10.70
N PHE A 355 32.89 -6.51 -10.75
CA PHE A 355 31.82 -5.99 -11.58
C PHE A 355 31.40 -4.58 -11.14
N LEU A 356 31.29 -4.34 -9.82
CA LEU A 356 31.03 -3.00 -9.29
C LEU A 356 32.13 -2.01 -9.67
N ILE A 357 33.41 -2.37 -9.50
CA ILE A 357 34.52 -1.49 -9.86
C ILE A 357 34.48 -1.13 -11.34
N ASN A 358 34.25 -2.11 -12.22
CA ASN A 358 34.17 -1.88 -13.66
C ASN A 358 33.00 -0.93 -13.99
N LYS A 359 31.81 -1.17 -13.42
CA LYS A 359 30.66 -0.29 -13.62
C LYS A 359 30.89 1.14 -13.14
N LEU A 360 31.52 1.33 -12.00
CA LEU A 360 31.81 2.67 -11.48
C LEU A 360 32.92 3.37 -12.28
N ASN A 361 33.91 2.63 -12.76
CA ASN A 361 34.96 3.16 -13.64
C ASN A 361 34.39 3.72 -14.95
N ASP A 362 33.36 3.09 -15.52
CA ASP A 362 32.70 3.56 -16.75
C ASP A 362 32.01 4.93 -16.56
N HIS A 363 31.82 5.37 -15.32
CA HIS A 363 31.07 6.58 -14.98
C HIS A 363 31.89 7.68 -14.31
N PHE A 364 32.98 7.34 -13.62
CA PHE A 364 33.81 8.31 -12.90
C PHE A 364 35.16 8.60 -13.56
N ASN A 365 35.53 7.89 -14.63
CA ASN A 365 36.79 8.13 -15.36
C ASN A 365 36.60 8.91 -16.66
#